data_AF-A0A060XD92-F1
#
_entry.id   AF-A0A060XD92-F1
#
_cell.length_a   1.000
_cell.length_b   1.000
_cell.length_c   1.000
_cell.angle_alpha   90.00
_cell.angle_beta   90.00
_cell.angle_gamma   90.00
#
_symmetry.space_group_name_H-M   'P 1'
#
loop_
_entity.id
_entity.type
_entity.pdbx_description
1 polymer ?
#
loop_
_entity_poly.entity_id
_entity_poly.type
_entity_poly.pdbx_seq_one_letter_code
_entity_poly.pdbx_strand_id
1 'polypeptide(L)'
;MCVHVCAYLPPHESVSLQCSLTYLVCVFLRVCVSALQAALELAEQISTFPQQCMRADRSSALYSVYDAPSFSLALQYEMDHGAPIIQTESVAGATTFSSGTGRGGKFSSKR
;
A
#
# COMPACT_ATOMS: atom_id res chain seq x y z
N MET A 1 -26.49 -10.42 2.43
CA MET A 1 -26.66 -11.89 2.50
C MET A 1 -25.42 -12.61 1.97
N CYS A 2 -24.24 -12.34 2.57
CA CYS A 2 -22.96 -13.00 2.24
C CYS A 2 -22.29 -13.62 3.48
N VAL A 3 -23.02 -13.73 4.60
CA VAL A 3 -22.50 -14.26 5.87
C VAL A 3 -22.91 -15.71 6.12
N HIS A 4 -23.54 -16.39 5.16
CA HIS A 4 -24.18 -17.68 5.41
C HIS A 4 -23.65 -18.86 4.57
N VAL A 5 -22.42 -18.78 4.06
CA VAL A 5 -21.82 -19.88 3.29
C VAL A 5 -20.56 -20.48 3.93
N CYS A 6 -20.01 -19.88 5.00
CA CYS A 6 -18.82 -20.45 5.67
C CYS A 6 -19.12 -21.47 6.81
N ALA A 7 -20.38 -21.79 7.11
CA ALA A 7 -20.70 -22.61 8.29
C ALA A 7 -20.86 -24.13 8.03
N TYR A 8 -20.77 -24.60 6.78
CA TYR A 8 -20.92 -26.03 6.45
C TYR A 8 -19.84 -26.46 5.46
N LEU A 9 -18.64 -26.75 5.95
CA LEU A 9 -17.71 -27.60 5.21
C LEU A 9 -17.23 -28.73 6.13
N PRO A 10 -17.69 -29.98 5.94
CA PRO A 10 -17.19 -31.11 6.71
C PRO A 10 -15.71 -31.36 6.34
N PRO A 11 -14.88 -31.80 7.30
CA PRO A 11 -13.53 -32.20 6.98
C PRO A 11 -13.59 -33.54 6.26
N HIS A 12 -12.83 -33.69 5.17
CA HIS A 12 -12.56 -34.96 4.52
C HIS A 12 -13.51 -35.42 3.41
N GLU A 13 -13.77 -34.57 2.42
CA GLU A 13 -14.16 -35.05 1.09
C GLU A 13 -13.39 -34.27 0.02
N SER A 14 -12.64 -35.00 -0.80
CA SER A 14 -11.77 -34.50 -1.86
C SER A 14 -12.55 -33.60 -2.81
N VAL A 15 -12.32 -32.29 -2.70
CA VAL A 15 -12.89 -31.27 -3.59
C VAL A 15 -12.38 -31.55 -5.00
N SER A 16 -13.27 -32.04 -5.87
CA SER A 16 -13.01 -32.24 -7.29
C SER A 16 -12.45 -30.95 -7.91
N LEU A 17 -11.35 -31.05 -8.65
CA LEU A 17 -10.61 -29.92 -9.26
C LEU A 17 -11.50 -28.94 -10.06
N GLN A 18 -12.68 -29.36 -10.50
CA GLN A 18 -13.65 -28.52 -11.20
C GLN A 18 -14.36 -27.49 -10.28
N CYS A 19 -14.47 -27.76 -8.97
CA CYS A 19 -15.02 -26.80 -8.00
C CYS A 19 -14.01 -25.69 -7.67
N SER A 20 -12.71 -26.01 -7.56
CA SER A 20 -11.65 -25.02 -7.27
C SER A 20 -11.49 -23.96 -8.36
N LEU A 21 -11.61 -24.33 -9.63
CA LEU A 21 -11.47 -23.38 -10.74
C LEU A 21 -12.69 -22.44 -10.83
N THR A 22 -13.88 -22.89 -10.44
CA THR A 22 -15.07 -22.03 -10.39
C THR A 22 -15.00 -21.06 -9.22
N TYR A 23 -14.46 -21.48 -8.06
CA TYR A 23 -14.21 -20.58 -6.91
C TYR A 23 -13.14 -19.53 -7.22
N LEU A 24 -12.05 -19.91 -7.89
CA LEU A 24 -10.98 -18.96 -8.23
C LEU A 24 -11.44 -17.94 -9.29
N VAL A 25 -12.17 -18.38 -10.32
CA VAL A 25 -12.60 -17.53 -11.44
C VAL A 25 -13.79 -16.64 -11.07
N CYS A 26 -14.71 -17.09 -10.19
CA CYS A 26 -15.81 -16.25 -9.70
C CYS A 26 -15.37 -15.21 -8.65
N VAL A 27 -14.31 -15.46 -7.87
CA VAL A 27 -13.70 -14.45 -6.99
C VAL A 27 -12.97 -13.38 -7.82
N PHE A 28 -12.36 -13.74 -8.96
CA PHE A 28 -11.51 -12.82 -9.73
C PHE A 28 -12.26 -11.89 -10.70
N LEU A 29 -13.31 -12.36 -11.39
CA LEU A 29 -13.99 -11.54 -12.42
C LEU A 29 -15.11 -10.63 -11.89
N ARG A 30 -15.37 -10.65 -10.58
CA ARG A 30 -16.35 -9.79 -9.91
C ARG A 30 -15.74 -8.92 -8.80
N VAL A 31 -14.41 -8.73 -8.81
CA VAL A 31 -13.77 -7.56 -8.19
C VAL A 31 -14.23 -6.35 -9.01
N CYS A 32 -15.39 -5.87 -8.59
CA CYS A 32 -16.33 -5.01 -9.29
C CYS A 32 -15.65 -3.74 -9.81
N VAL A 33 -16.17 -3.11 -10.86
CA VAL A 33 -15.72 -1.79 -11.37
C VAL A 33 -15.49 -0.77 -10.25
N SER A 34 -16.24 -0.87 -9.14
CA SER A 34 -16.05 -0.07 -7.93
C SER A 34 -14.70 -0.28 -7.24
N ALA A 35 -14.14 -1.49 -7.25
CA ALA A 35 -12.81 -1.77 -6.72
C ALA A 35 -11.70 -1.14 -7.58
N LEU A 36 -11.86 -1.17 -8.91
CA LEU A 36 -10.96 -0.44 -9.81
C LEU A 36 -11.06 1.06 -9.60
N GLN A 37 -12.28 1.60 -9.51
CA GLN A 37 -12.51 3.02 -9.26
C GLN A 37 -11.90 3.48 -7.93
N ALA A 38 -12.14 2.72 -6.84
CA ALA A 38 -11.54 3.00 -5.54
C ALA A 38 -10.00 2.90 -5.56
N ALA A 39 -9.44 1.93 -6.30
CA ALA A 39 -8.00 1.81 -6.46
C ALA A 39 -7.39 2.99 -7.23
N LEU A 40 -8.08 3.50 -8.26
CA LEU A 40 -7.65 4.68 -9.01
C LEU A 40 -7.73 5.95 -8.17
N GLU A 41 -8.82 6.15 -7.41
CA GLU A 41 -8.97 7.28 -6.48
C GLU A 41 -7.88 7.26 -5.42
N LEU A 42 -7.56 6.09 -4.87
CA LEU A 42 -6.47 5.93 -3.91
C LEU A 42 -5.11 6.20 -4.57
N ALA A 43 -4.88 5.70 -5.78
CA ALA A 43 -3.64 5.94 -6.51
C ALA A 43 -3.44 7.43 -6.81
N GLU A 44 -4.51 8.15 -7.16
CA GLU A 44 -4.48 9.60 -7.36
C GLU A 44 -4.10 10.31 -6.05
N GLN A 45 -4.73 9.95 -4.93
CA GLN A 45 -4.37 10.51 -3.62
C GLN A 45 -2.90 10.23 -3.27
N ILE A 46 -2.43 8.99 -3.45
CA ILE A 46 -1.04 8.62 -3.17
C ILE A 46 -0.06 9.40 -4.06
N SER A 47 -0.45 9.68 -5.32
CA SER A 47 0.38 10.43 -6.26
C SER A 47 0.62 11.88 -5.85
N THR A 48 -0.19 12.43 -4.93
CA THR A 48 -0.03 13.81 -4.43
C THR A 48 1.05 13.94 -3.36
N PHE A 49 1.50 12.84 -2.76
CA PHE A 49 2.58 12.87 -1.77
C PHE A 49 3.95 13.07 -2.41
N PRO A 50 4.95 13.56 -1.66
CA PRO A 50 6.34 13.61 -2.11
C PRO A 50 6.81 12.21 -2.55
N GLN A 51 7.05 12.06 -3.85
CA GLN A 51 7.21 10.73 -4.45
C GLN A 51 8.56 10.10 -4.11
N GLN A 52 9.63 10.88 -3.94
CA GLN A 52 10.92 10.30 -3.54
C GLN A 52 10.84 9.74 -2.12
N CYS A 53 10.28 10.52 -1.19
CA CYS A 53 10.07 10.07 0.19
C CYS A 53 9.25 8.77 0.24
N MET A 54 8.06 8.76 -0.38
CA MET A 54 7.17 7.59 -0.39
C MET A 54 7.85 6.34 -0.97
N ARG A 55 8.67 6.50 -2.01
CA ARG A 55 9.38 5.39 -2.64
C ARG A 55 10.51 4.86 -1.77
N ALA A 56 11.25 5.74 -1.10
CA ALA A 56 12.29 5.35 -0.16
C ALA A 56 11.71 4.63 1.06
N ASP A 57 10.62 5.16 1.63
CA ASP A 57 9.91 4.53 2.75
C ASP A 57 9.41 3.13 2.38
N ARG A 58 8.80 2.99 1.20
CA ARG A 58 8.37 1.69 0.67
C ARG A 58 9.56 0.74 0.49
N SER A 59 10.66 1.21 -0.09
CA SER A 59 11.84 0.37 -0.28
C SER A 59 12.46 -0.06 1.05
N SER A 60 12.53 0.85 2.02
CA SER A 60 13.07 0.59 3.35
C SER A 60 12.21 -0.44 4.09
N ALA A 61 10.89 -0.31 4.03
CA ALA A 61 9.96 -1.28 4.62
C ALA A 61 10.11 -2.67 4.01
N LEU A 62 10.21 -2.78 2.68
CA LEU A 62 10.42 -4.07 2.01
C LEU A 62 11.76 -4.70 2.39
N TYR A 63 12.84 -3.92 2.34
CA TYR A 63 14.16 -4.37 2.74
C TYR A 63 14.17 -4.87 4.19
N SER A 64 13.58 -4.10 5.10
CA SER A 64 13.53 -4.45 6.53
C SER A 64 12.78 -5.75 6.82
N VAL A 65 11.71 -6.03 6.07
CA VAL A 65 10.86 -7.21 6.28
C VAL A 65 11.46 -8.47 5.66
N TYR A 66 12.08 -8.35 4.48
CA TYR A 66 12.45 -9.52 3.67
C TYR A 66 13.95 -9.77 3.56
N ASP A 67 14.78 -8.73 3.59
CA ASP A 67 16.19 -8.82 3.20
C ASP A 67 17.18 -8.46 4.32
N ALA A 68 16.75 -7.66 5.31
CA ALA A 68 17.64 -7.15 6.34
C ALA A 68 18.10 -8.26 7.30
N PRO A 69 19.41 -8.51 7.43
CA PRO A 69 19.92 -9.58 8.28
C PRO A 69 19.96 -9.19 9.77
N SER A 70 19.79 -7.90 10.09
CA SER A 70 19.69 -7.40 11.46
C SER A 70 18.96 -6.06 11.51
N PHE A 71 18.43 -5.72 12.68
CA PHE A 71 17.75 -4.44 12.91
C PHE A 71 18.66 -3.23 12.65
N SER A 72 19.94 -3.30 13.03
CA SER A 72 20.88 -2.20 12.81
C SER A 72 21.12 -1.94 11.32
N LEU A 73 21.19 -3.00 10.50
CA LEU A 73 21.33 -2.86 9.06
C LEU A 73 20.04 -2.39 8.37
N ALA A 74 18.87 -2.79 8.87
CA ALA A 74 17.59 -2.22 8.43
C ALA A 74 17.55 -0.70 8.67
N LEU A 75 17.93 -0.24 9.86
CA LEU A 75 17.96 1.18 10.20
C LEU A 75 19.03 1.95 9.42
N GLN A 76 20.19 1.33 9.18
CA GLN A 76 21.22 1.94 8.33
C GLN A 76 20.73 2.12 6.90
N TYR A 77 20.04 1.11 6.35
CA TYR A 77 19.44 1.19 5.03
C TYR A 77 18.40 2.33 4.95
N GLU A 78 17.54 2.45 5.96
CA GLU A 78 16.58 3.55 6.05
C GLU A 78 17.28 4.92 6.04
N MET A 79 18.33 5.07 6.85
CA MET A 79 19.10 6.31 6.95
C MET A 79 19.80 6.67 5.64
N ASP A 80 20.51 5.72 5.04
CA ASP A 80 21.33 5.95 3.85
C ASP A 80 20.47 6.34 2.63
N HIS A 81 19.25 5.78 2.54
CA HIS A 81 18.33 6.07 1.43
C HIS A 81 17.39 7.24 1.72
N GLY A 82 17.12 7.54 3.01
CA GLY A 82 16.27 8.66 3.42
C GLY A 82 17.02 10.00 3.50
N ALA A 83 18.28 10.01 3.95
CA ALA A 83 19.04 11.24 4.17
C ALA A 83 19.19 12.15 2.93
N PRO A 84 19.44 11.62 1.71
CA PRO A 84 19.52 12.45 0.51
C PRO A 84 18.21 13.17 0.18
N ILE A 85 17.07 12.57 0.51
CA ILE A 85 15.73 13.08 0.18
C ILE A 85 15.36 14.30 1.04
N ILE A 86 16.00 14.43 2.21
CA ILE A 86 15.77 15.56 3.11
C ILE A 86 16.00 16.90 2.38
N GLN A 87 17.08 16.97 1.61
CA GLN A 87 17.46 18.19 0.89
C GLN A 87 16.58 18.42 -0.35
N THR A 88 16.04 17.37 -0.97
CA THR A 88 15.28 17.47 -2.22
C THR A 88 13.80 17.78 -2.00
N GLU A 89 13.14 17.11 -1.05
CA GLU A 89 11.70 17.20 -0.86
C GLU A 89 11.32 17.62 0.58
N SER A 90 12.00 17.07 1.60
CA SER A 90 11.48 17.14 2.97
C SER A 90 11.53 18.55 3.57
N VAL A 91 12.55 19.36 3.29
CA VAL A 91 12.64 20.74 3.79
C VAL A 91 11.52 21.63 3.22
N ALA A 92 11.26 21.53 1.92
CA ALA A 92 10.18 22.28 1.27
C ALA A 92 8.80 21.82 1.77
N GLY A 93 8.62 20.51 1.94
CA GLY A 93 7.41 19.92 2.52
C GLY A 93 7.17 20.39 3.96
N ALA A 94 8.20 20.37 4.80
CA ALA A 94 8.13 20.84 6.19
C ALA A 94 7.80 22.34 6.27
N THR A 95 8.37 23.15 5.38
CA THR A 95 8.06 24.59 5.30
C THR A 95 6.58 24.80 4.97
N THR A 96 6.06 24.08 3.98
CA THR A 96 4.65 24.13 3.57
C THR A 96 3.70 23.64 4.67
N PHE A 97 4.11 22.62 5.41
CA PHE A 97 3.37 22.12 6.56
C PHE A 97 3.35 23.13 7.72
N SER A 98 4.49 23.77 7.97
CA SER A 98 4.60 24.82 9.00
C SER A 98 3.72 26.03 8.69
N SER A 99 3.58 26.40 7.41
CA SER A 99 2.71 27.49 6.95
C SER A 99 1.21 27.15 6.95
N GLY A 100 0.85 25.93 7.37
CA GLY A 100 -0.53 25.50 7.60
C GLY A 100 -1.15 24.67 6.48
N THR A 101 -0.45 24.49 5.36
CA THR A 101 -0.90 23.62 4.26
C THR A 101 -0.68 22.15 4.62
N GLY A 102 -1.67 21.28 4.44
CA GLY A 102 -1.58 19.87 4.86
C GLY A 102 -2.05 19.58 6.30
N ARG A 103 -2.39 20.61 7.09
CA ARG A 103 -3.02 20.41 8.41
C ARG A 103 -4.47 19.96 8.23
N GLY A 104 -4.84 18.85 8.87
CA GLY A 104 -6.17 18.24 8.74
C GLY A 104 -6.38 17.38 7.48
N GLY A 105 -5.30 16.92 6.84
CA GLY A 105 -5.37 16.00 5.69
C GLY A 105 -5.75 16.66 4.36
N LYS A 106 -5.77 18.00 4.31
CA LYS A 106 -6.04 18.76 3.07
C LYS A 106 -4.73 19.10 2.38
N PHE A 107 -4.37 18.28 1.39
CA PHE A 107 -3.26 18.56 0.49
C PHE A 107 -3.84 19.30 -0.72
N SER A 108 -3.29 20.48 -1.05
CA SER A 108 -3.76 21.21 -2.23
C SER A 108 -3.41 20.39 -3.46
N SER A 109 -4.42 19.86 -4.15
CA SER A 109 -4.26 19.30 -5.49
C SER A 109 -3.86 20.44 -6.43
N LYS A 110 -2.57 20.62 -6.62
CA LYS A 110 -2.03 21.41 -7.72
C LYS A 110 -1.08 20.52 -8.49
N ARG A 111 -1.54 20.17 -9.69
CA ARG A 111 -0.69 19.78 -10.81
C ARG A 111 -0.57 20.99 -11.73
#